data_AF-A0A9E2ENT9-F1
#
_entry.id   AF-A0A9E2ENT9-F1
#
_cell.length_a   1.000
_cell.length_b   1.000
_cell.length_c   1.000
_cell.angle_alpha   90.00
_cell.angle_beta   90.00
_cell.angle_gamma   90.00
#
_symmetry.space_group_name_H-M   'P 1'
#
loop_
_entity.id
_entity.type
_entity.pdbx_description
1 polymer ?
#
loop_
_entity_poly.entity_id
_entity_poly.type
_entity_poly.pdbx_seq_one_letter_code
_entity_poly.pdbx_strand_id
1 'polypeptide(L)'
;ENLETTKEEIPNMDERAAQSRAAGGGTQRQQQVVETIVRERPKIGRNDRVTIKHVMSGENKTLKYKQAEPLIAKGEWVLVDE
;
A
#
# COMPACT_ATOMS: atom_id res chain seq x y z
N GLU A 1 -34.30 -19.44 52.66
CA GLU A 1 -33.16 -19.18 51.75
C GLU A 1 -33.71 -18.46 50.53
N ASN A 2 -33.27 -17.23 50.27
CA ASN A 2 -33.75 -16.42 49.16
C ASN A 2 -32.68 -16.46 48.07
N LEU A 3 -32.87 -17.30 47.05
CA LEU A 3 -31.95 -17.42 45.92
C LEU A 3 -32.45 -16.48 44.82
N GLU A 4 -31.77 -15.36 44.66
CA GLU A 4 -31.98 -14.45 43.53
C GLU A 4 -31.41 -15.09 42.27
N THR A 5 -32.29 -15.63 41.42
CA THR A 5 -31.93 -16.07 40.07
C THR A 5 -32.09 -14.90 39.10
N THR A 6 -31.14 -13.97 39.10
CA THR A 6 -31.08 -12.95 38.05
C THR A 6 -30.58 -13.58 36.75
N LYS A 7 -31.40 -13.50 35.71
CA LYS A 7 -31.03 -13.90 34.35
C LYS A 7 -30.05 -12.87 33.80
N GLU A 8 -28.75 -13.14 33.90
CA GLU A 8 -27.73 -12.34 33.20
C GLU A 8 -27.95 -12.52 31.70
N GLU A 9 -28.46 -11.48 31.05
CA GLU A 9 -28.58 -11.42 29.60
C GLU A 9 -27.17 -11.24 29.02
N ILE A 10 -26.54 -12.36 28.65
CA ILE A 10 -25.22 -12.35 28.01
C ILE A 10 -25.36 -11.63 26.67
N PRO A 11 -24.70 -10.47 26.48
CA PRO A 11 -24.80 -9.75 25.22
C PRO A 11 -24.30 -10.64 24.10
N ASN A 12 -25.02 -10.61 22.98
CA ASN A 12 -24.62 -11.37 21.80
C ASN A 12 -23.23 -10.88 21.34
N MET A 13 -22.48 -11.73 20.65
CA MET A 13 -21.10 -11.43 20.24
C MET A 13 -20.99 -10.09 19.46
N ASP A 14 -22.04 -9.73 18.71
CA ASP A 14 -22.12 -8.45 17.99
C ASP A 14 -22.24 -7.23 18.91
N GLU A 15 -22.99 -7.32 20.02
CA GLU A 15 -23.15 -6.23 20.98
C GLU A 15 -21.85 -5.98 21.75
N ARG A 16 -21.17 -7.06 22.14
CA ARG A 16 -19.85 -6.98 22.79
C ARG A 16 -18.77 -6.42 21.85
N ALA A 17 -18.84 -6.73 20.56
CA ALA A 17 -17.95 -6.18 19.55
C ALA A 17 -18.19 -4.68 19.31
N ALA A 18 -19.45 -4.22 19.31
CA ALA A 18 -19.78 -2.80 19.25
C ALA A 18 -19.27 -2.04 20.47
N GLN A 19 -19.46 -2.61 21.67
CA GLN A 19 -18.98 -2.01 22.92
C GLN A 19 -17.45 -1.94 22.98
N SER A 20 -16.74 -2.95 22.47
CA SER A 20 -15.27 -2.95 22.38
C SER A 20 -14.75 -1.89 21.39
N ARG A 21 -15.45 -1.65 20.28
CA ARG A 21 -15.14 -0.57 19.33
C ARG A 21 -15.37 0.81 19.94
N ALA A 22 -16.45 0.98 20.70
CA ALA A 22 -16.76 2.24 21.39
C ALA A 22 -15.79 2.52 22.54
N ALA A 23 -15.42 1.50 23.33
CA ALA A 23 -14.46 1.62 24.42
C ALA A 23 -13.02 1.88 23.91
N GLY A 24 -12.67 1.42 22.70
CA GLY A 24 -11.43 1.76 22.02
C GLY A 24 -11.34 3.21 21.51
N GLY A 25 -12.45 3.96 21.52
CA GLY A 25 -12.52 5.35 21.04
C GLY A 25 -11.99 6.41 22.02
N GLY A 26 -11.66 6.03 23.26
CA GLY A 26 -11.27 6.96 24.34
C GLY A 26 -9.79 7.33 24.42
N THR A 27 -8.91 6.73 23.60
CA THR A 27 -7.51 7.16 23.50
C THR A 27 -7.28 7.82 22.15
N GLN A 28 -7.70 9.08 22.06
CA GLN A 28 -7.24 10.01 21.03
C GLN A 28 -5.74 10.25 21.20
N ARG A 29 -4.91 9.27 20.81
CA ARG A 29 -3.63 9.60 20.20
C ARG A 29 -4.02 10.29 18.92
N GLN A 30 -3.85 11.61 18.88
CA GLN A 30 -3.90 12.40 17.66
C GLN A 30 -3.00 11.71 16.64
N GLN A 31 -3.60 10.89 15.77
CA GLN A 31 -2.91 10.30 14.64
C GLN A 31 -2.53 11.49 13.78
N GLN A 32 -1.25 11.84 13.74
CA GLN A 32 -0.75 12.78 12.76
C GLN A 32 -1.15 12.22 11.39
N VAL A 33 -2.07 12.92 10.74
CA VAL A 33 -2.54 12.57 9.40
C VAL A 33 -1.35 12.85 8.49
N VAL A 34 -0.59 11.82 8.18
CA VAL A 34 0.48 11.91 7.18
C VAL A 34 -0.20 12.05 5.82
N GLU A 35 0.12 13.12 5.10
CA GLU A 35 -0.44 13.38 3.78
C GLU A 35 -0.05 12.26 2.79
N THR A 36 -1.05 11.76 2.06
CA THR A 36 -0.82 10.73 1.04
C THR A 36 -0.10 11.36 -0.14
N ILE A 37 1.16 10.98 -0.37
CA ILE A 37 1.93 11.42 -1.52
C ILE A 37 1.26 10.88 -2.80
N VAL A 38 0.71 11.77 -3.63
CA VAL A 38 0.17 11.43 -4.94
C VAL A 38 1.32 11.33 -5.95
N ARG A 39 1.32 10.26 -6.75
CA ARG A 39 2.32 10.08 -7.81
C ARG A 39 1.81 10.72 -9.10
N GLU A 40 2.65 11.52 -9.74
CA GLU A 40 2.34 12.13 -11.04
C GLU A 40 2.30 11.09 -12.17
N ARG A 41 3.15 10.06 -12.09
CA ARG A 41 3.29 9.03 -13.12
C ARG A 41 2.99 7.63 -12.60
N PRO A 42 2.41 6.75 -13.45
CA PRO A 42 2.13 5.37 -13.08
C PRO A 42 3.42 4.66 -12.68
N LYS A 43 3.31 3.75 -11.70
CA LYS A 43 4.43 2.92 -11.28
C LYS A 43 4.70 1.89 -12.36
N ILE A 44 5.90 1.94 -12.95
CA ILE A 44 6.37 0.92 -13.89
C ILE A 44 6.46 -0.43 -13.15
N GLY A 45 5.72 -1.40 -13.64
CA GLY A 45 5.72 -2.78 -13.18
C GLY A 45 6.86 -3.60 -13.81
N ARG A 46 7.21 -4.72 -13.16
CA ARG A 46 8.30 -5.61 -13.60
C ARG A 46 8.09 -6.15 -15.03
N ASN A 47 6.84 -6.36 -15.44
CA ASN A 47 6.50 -6.93 -16.76
C ASN A 47 6.18 -5.89 -17.82
N ASP A 48 6.17 -4.61 -17.47
CA ASP A 48 5.77 -3.53 -18.36
C ASP A 48 6.81 -3.36 -19.46
N ARG A 49 6.36 -3.07 -20.68
CA ARG A 49 7.25 -2.78 -21.80
C ARG A 49 7.71 -1.33 -21.69
N VAL A 50 9.02 -1.15 -21.63
CA VAL A 50 9.66 0.16 -21.57
C VAL A 50 10.58 0.33 -22.77
N THR A 51 10.70 1.57 -23.23
CA THR A 51 11.70 1.97 -24.22
C THR A 51 12.89 2.55 -23.50
N ILE A 52 14.08 2.00 -23.77
CA ILE A 52 15.34 2.48 -23.24
C ILE A 52 16.24 2.95 -24.38
N LYS A 53 17.00 4.01 -24.12
CA LYS A 53 17.98 4.56 -25.04
C LYS A 53 19.38 4.36 -24.49
N HIS A 54 20.29 3.86 -25.32
CA HIS A 54 21.69 3.72 -24.97
C HIS A 54 22.37 5.09 -25.01
N VAL A 55 23.07 5.47 -23.93
CA VAL A 55 23.64 6.82 -23.79
C VAL A 55 24.73 7.07 -24.84
N MET A 56 25.57 6.07 -25.12
CA MET A 56 26.73 6.26 -26.00
C MET A 56 26.42 6.09 -27.49
N SER A 57 25.56 5.14 -27.86
CA SER A 57 25.26 4.86 -29.28
C SER A 57 23.96 5.50 -29.76
N GLY A 58 23.09 5.95 -28.86
CA GLY A 58 21.77 6.46 -29.21
C GLY A 58 20.78 5.39 -29.68
N GLU A 59 21.11 4.11 -29.59
CA GLU A 59 20.23 2.99 -29.96
C GLU A 59 19.01 2.93 -29.03
N ASN A 60 17.82 2.73 -29.60
CA ASN A 60 16.58 2.53 -28.86
C ASN A 60 16.20 1.04 -28.84
N LYS A 61 15.83 0.52 -27.66
CA LYS A 61 15.32 -0.83 -27.50
C LYS A 61 14.03 -0.83 -26.69
N THR A 62 13.06 -1.64 -27.09
CA THR A 62 11.81 -1.85 -26.36
C THR A 62 11.78 -3.26 -25.78
N LEU A 63 11.82 -3.37 -24.46
CA LEU A 63 11.85 -4.65 -23.72
C LEU A 63 11.10 -4.53 -22.38
N LYS A 64 10.95 -5.64 -21.66
CA LYS A 64 10.30 -5.61 -20.33
C LYS A 64 11.19 -4.92 -19.30
N TYR A 65 10.59 -4.18 -18.36
CA TYR A 65 11.32 -3.49 -17.30
C TYR A 65 12.23 -4.43 -16.51
N LYS A 66 11.81 -5.67 -16.26
CA LYS A 66 12.64 -6.73 -15.66
C LYS A 66 14.01 -6.91 -16.32
N GLN A 67 14.08 -6.81 -17.65
CA GLN A 67 15.32 -6.97 -18.41
C GLN A 67 16.08 -5.64 -18.51
N ALA A 68 15.38 -4.51 -18.48
CA ALA A 68 15.96 -3.18 -18.54
C ALA A 68 16.59 -2.75 -17.20
N GLU A 69 16.05 -3.21 -16.08
CA GLU A 69 16.50 -2.90 -14.72
C GLU A 69 18.02 -3.02 -14.52
N PRO A 70 18.70 -4.14 -14.86
CA PRO A 70 20.16 -4.22 -14.74
C PRO A 70 20.90 -3.27 -15.68
N LEU A 71 20.36 -2.99 -16.87
CA LEU A 71 20.96 -2.11 -17.87
C LEU A 71 20.90 -0.64 -17.43
N ILE A 72 19.78 -0.25 -16.82
CA ILE A 72 19.56 1.08 -16.24
C ILE A 72 20.39 1.24 -14.97
N ALA A 73 20.42 0.23 -14.10
CA ALA A 73 21.24 0.26 -12.88
C ALA A 73 22.74 0.36 -13.17
N LYS A 74 23.20 -0.22 -14.29
CA LYS A 74 24.59 -0.08 -14.78
C LYS A 74 24.89 1.32 -15.33
N GLY A 75 23.88 2.11 -15.67
CA GLY A 75 24.02 3.48 -16.18
C GLY A 75 24.29 3.58 -17.68
N GLU A 76 24.29 2.46 -18.41
CA GLU A 76 24.49 2.45 -19.86
C GLU A 76 23.24 2.88 -20.64
N TRP A 77 22.06 2.65 -20.04
CA TRP A 77 20.77 2.88 -20.67
C TRP A 77 19.90 3.80 -19.82
N VAL A 78 19.15 4.68 -20.49
CA VAL A 78 18.21 5.60 -19.87
C VAL A 78 16.79 5.27 -20.32
N LEU A 79 15.84 5.31 -19.38
CA LEU A 79 14.41 5.21 -19.67
C LEU A 79 13.95 6.43 -20.45
N VAL A 80 13.23 6.19 -21.54
CA VAL A 80 12.55 7.23 -22.30
C VAL A 80 11.06 6.96 -22.17
N ASP A 81 10.34 7.84 -21.47
CA ASP A 81 8.88 7.91 -21.57
C ASP A 81 8.55 8.54 -22.93
N GLU A 82 7.68 7.89 -23.70
CA GLU A 82 6.95 8.52 -24.80
C GLU A 82 5.69 9.21 -24.27
#